data_AF-A0A641S0L5-F1
#
_entry.id   AF-A0A641S0L5-F1
#
_cell.length_a   1.000
_cell.length_b   1.000
_cell.length_c   1.000
_cell.angle_alpha   90.00
_cell.angle_beta   90.00
_cell.angle_gamma   90.00
#
_symmetry.space_group_name_H-M   'P 1'
#
loop_
_entity.id
_entity.type
_entity.pdbx_description
1 polymer ?
#
loop_
_entity_poly.entity_id
_entity_poly.type
_entity_poly.pdbx_seq_one_letter_code
_entity_poly.pdbx_strand_id
1 'polypeptide(L)'
;MNKYLKSHITAAAFCAGVLLAVSCSTSREPRTMRLFMQSGRPNIFLPHEESAPSGVLAEQVGFTTSSDTLPGEFEEVSDSTDDVWKTIHLGGVDIVAARTVVKQVTMREGSVRLEFNIHVPSLLIDSCWRVTLTPMLCTSDSSGFPLPPVVLSGSSFTRMQEADYKAYRLFLNGIVDPSAYDSVYLDRKGINKDIACRQRFFYELYGKERDRQLAYEKWKRLALERQNFWNTRTQANRATLRHRLERKRIEESVRRYVAGRDTLGLWASYDRKYHRTA
;
A
#
# COMPACT_ATOMS: atom_id res chain seq x y z
N MET A 1 -21.36 -30.48 13.04
CA MET A 1 -20.98 -29.12 12.63
C MET A 1 -19.53 -29.05 12.12
N ASN A 2 -19.09 -29.99 11.24
CA ASN A 2 -17.66 -30.20 10.97
C ASN A 2 -17.32 -30.60 9.51
N LYS A 3 -18.13 -30.17 8.53
CA LYS A 3 -17.86 -30.43 7.10
C LYS A 3 -17.44 -29.19 6.31
N TYR A 4 -17.82 -27.99 6.76
CA TYR A 4 -17.48 -26.73 6.08
C TYR A 4 -16.09 -26.19 6.44
N LEU A 5 -15.58 -26.44 7.65
CA LEU A 5 -14.26 -25.94 8.07
C LEU A 5 -13.10 -26.63 7.33
N LYS A 6 -13.24 -27.92 6.99
CA LYS A 6 -12.21 -28.68 6.26
C LYS A 6 -12.03 -28.18 4.81
N SER A 7 -13.10 -27.73 4.16
CA SER A 7 -13.07 -27.28 2.76
C SER A 7 -12.29 -25.97 2.57
N HIS A 8 -12.35 -25.05 3.53
CA HIS A 8 -11.66 -23.76 3.42
C HIS A 8 -10.16 -23.89 3.75
N ILE A 9 -9.80 -24.79 4.67
CA ILE A 9 -8.40 -25.08 5.00
C ILE A 9 -7.70 -25.77 3.82
N THR A 10 -8.37 -26.71 3.14
CA THR A 10 -7.81 -27.36 1.95
C THR A 10 -7.70 -26.41 0.76
N ALA A 11 -8.66 -25.49 0.58
CA ALA A 11 -8.60 -24.50 -0.51
C ALA A 11 -7.50 -23.45 -0.27
N ALA A 12 -7.35 -22.96 0.96
CA ALA A 12 -6.29 -22.01 1.30
C ALA A 12 -4.88 -22.63 1.18
N ALA A 13 -4.71 -23.90 1.57
CA ALA A 13 -3.45 -24.61 1.41
C ALA A 13 -3.08 -24.85 -0.06
N PHE A 14 -4.07 -25.14 -0.93
CA PHE A 14 -3.83 -25.32 -2.36
C PHE A 14 -3.50 -23.99 -3.07
N CYS A 15 -4.16 -22.89 -2.69
CA CYS A 15 -3.86 -21.55 -3.23
C CYS A 15 -2.52 -21.01 -2.75
N ALA A 16 -2.12 -21.25 -1.49
CA ALA A 16 -0.81 -20.86 -0.97
C ALA A 16 0.33 -21.69 -1.60
N GLY A 17 0.11 -22.99 -1.85
CA GLY A 17 1.08 -23.85 -2.53
C GLY A 17 1.33 -23.47 -3.99
N VAL A 18 0.29 -23.04 -4.72
CA VAL A 18 0.40 -22.58 -6.11
C VAL A 18 1.05 -21.19 -6.20
N LEU A 19 0.78 -20.29 -5.23
CA LEU A 19 1.41 -18.97 -5.20
C LEU A 19 2.90 -19.03 -4.83
N LEU A 20 3.31 -19.95 -3.95
CA LEU A 20 4.73 -20.14 -3.62
C LEU A 20 5.52 -20.87 -4.72
N ALA A 21 4.90 -21.79 -5.47
CA ALA A 21 5.55 -22.45 -6.60
C ALA A 21 5.78 -21.51 -7.81
N VAL A 22 4.94 -20.47 -7.97
CA VAL A 22 5.13 -19.43 -9.00
C VAL A 22 6.16 -18.37 -8.56
N SER A 23 6.41 -18.23 -7.26
CA SER A 23 7.32 -17.19 -6.73
C SER A 23 8.79 -17.62 -6.59
N CYS A 24 9.13 -18.88 -6.89
CA CYS A 24 10.50 -19.40 -6.79
C CYS A 24 11.13 -19.90 -8.11
N SER A 25 10.46 -19.79 -9.27
CA SER A 25 11.01 -20.23 -10.55
C SER A 25 11.56 -19.11 -11.44
N THR A 26 11.66 -17.88 -10.92
CA THR A 26 12.38 -16.80 -11.60
C THR A 26 13.59 -16.40 -10.75
N SER A 27 14.51 -17.34 -10.52
CA SER A 27 15.92 -16.94 -10.37
C SER A 27 16.38 -16.41 -11.73
N ARG A 28 15.90 -15.22 -12.11
CA ARG A 28 16.56 -14.43 -13.12
C ARG A 28 17.86 -14.03 -12.47
N GLU A 29 18.95 -14.67 -12.89
CA GLU A 29 20.28 -14.12 -12.68
C GLU A 29 20.22 -12.60 -12.92
N PRO A 30 20.82 -11.78 -12.05
CA PRO A 30 20.92 -10.35 -12.32
C PRO A 30 21.59 -10.18 -13.69
N ARG A 31 20.79 -9.75 -14.68
CA ARG A 31 21.20 -9.61 -16.10
C ARG A 31 22.34 -8.61 -16.30
N THR A 32 22.72 -7.88 -15.26
CA THR A 32 23.83 -6.93 -15.22
C THR A 32 25.21 -7.61 -15.11
N MET A 33 25.27 -8.91 -14.81
CA MET A 33 26.54 -9.59 -14.50
C MET A 33 27.38 -9.93 -15.74
N ARG A 34 26.83 -9.85 -16.97
CA ARG A 34 27.53 -10.32 -18.19
C ARG A 34 28.72 -9.46 -18.60
N LEU A 35 28.70 -8.16 -18.30
CA LEU A 35 29.80 -7.23 -18.64
C LEU A 35 30.77 -6.99 -17.48
N PHE A 36 30.38 -7.31 -16.25
CA PHE A 36 31.07 -6.87 -15.04
C PHE A 36 32.44 -7.51 -14.80
N MET A 37 32.84 -8.51 -15.60
CA MET A 37 34.10 -9.24 -15.42
C MET A 37 34.83 -9.62 -16.73
N GLN A 38 34.41 -9.07 -17.87
CA GLN A 38 34.95 -9.48 -19.19
C GLN A 38 35.76 -8.37 -19.84
N SER A 39 37.09 -8.58 -19.95
CA SER A 39 38.03 -7.65 -20.58
C SER A 39 38.08 -7.83 -22.11
N GLY A 40 36.99 -7.52 -22.80
CA GLY A 40 36.97 -7.33 -24.26
C GLY A 40 37.20 -5.86 -24.63
N ARG A 41 37.99 -5.56 -25.67
CA ARG A 41 38.21 -4.18 -26.15
C ARG A 41 37.87 -4.03 -27.65
N PRO A 42 37.12 -3.00 -28.05
CA PRO A 42 36.90 -2.70 -29.47
C PRO A 42 38.21 -2.25 -30.12
N ASN A 43 38.54 -2.81 -31.27
CA ASN A 43 39.74 -2.49 -32.03
C ASN A 43 39.34 -1.78 -33.33
N ILE A 44 40.12 -0.77 -33.74
CA ILE A 44 39.92 -0.07 -35.01
C ILE A 44 41.10 -0.42 -35.92
N PHE A 45 40.77 -0.84 -37.14
CA PHE A 45 41.73 -1.19 -38.17
C PHE A 45 41.60 -0.25 -39.36
N LEU A 46 42.71 0.03 -40.03
CA LEU A 46 42.71 0.69 -41.33
C LEU A 46 42.42 -0.36 -42.43
N PRO A 47 41.70 0.00 -43.50
CA PRO A 47 41.43 -0.92 -44.60
C PRO A 47 42.74 -1.37 -45.30
N HIS A 48 42.90 -2.69 -45.49
CA HIS A 48 44.03 -3.31 -46.17
C HIS A 48 43.62 -3.77 -47.58
N GLU A 49 44.35 -3.38 -48.62
CA GLU A 49 44.17 -3.88 -50.00
C GLU A 49 45.20 -4.99 -50.29
N GLU A 50 44.77 -6.25 -50.29
CA GLU A 50 45.58 -7.38 -50.79
C GLU A 50 45.44 -7.51 -52.32
N SER A 51 45.93 -6.54 -53.08
CA SER A 51 46.23 -6.74 -54.52
C SER A 51 46.96 -5.54 -55.11
N ALA A 52 48.28 -5.59 -55.09
CA ALA A 52 49.11 -4.85 -56.04
C ALA A 52 49.80 -5.88 -56.95
N PRO A 53 49.72 -5.75 -58.29
CA PRO A 53 50.41 -6.65 -59.20
C PRO A 53 51.92 -6.48 -59.03
N SER A 54 52.61 -7.62 -58.97
CA SER A 54 54.05 -7.79 -58.86
C SER A 54 54.81 -6.90 -59.83
N GLY A 55 55.72 -6.06 -59.33
CA GLY A 55 56.60 -5.30 -60.21
C GLY A 55 57.34 -4.09 -59.65
N VAL A 56 57.71 -4.01 -58.37
CA VAL A 56 58.86 -3.22 -57.87
C VAL A 56 59.36 -3.88 -56.58
N LEU A 57 60.69 -3.97 -56.41
CA LEU A 57 61.40 -4.54 -55.26
C LEU A 57 60.71 -4.23 -53.92
N ALA A 58 60.08 -5.24 -53.33
CA ALA A 58 59.53 -5.18 -51.99
C ALA A 58 60.58 -5.71 -51.01
N GLU A 59 61.19 -4.82 -50.24
CA GLU A 59 61.79 -5.21 -48.96
C GLU A 59 60.68 -5.87 -48.13
N GLN A 60 60.89 -7.12 -47.75
CA GLN A 60 59.93 -7.89 -46.98
C GLN A 60 59.93 -7.37 -45.54
N VAL A 61 59.13 -6.34 -45.27
CA VAL A 61 58.96 -5.81 -43.92
C VAL A 61 57.82 -6.57 -43.25
N GLY A 62 58.18 -7.41 -42.27
CA GLY A 62 57.21 -8.13 -41.46
C GLY A 62 56.36 -7.15 -40.65
N PHE A 63 55.04 -7.25 -40.76
CA PHE A 63 54.12 -6.54 -39.88
C PHE A 63 54.09 -7.23 -38.52
N THR A 64 54.69 -6.62 -37.51
CA THR A 64 54.42 -7.00 -36.12
C THR A 64 53.24 -6.18 -35.62
N THR A 65 52.09 -6.84 -35.46
CA THR A 65 50.95 -6.29 -34.72
C THR A 65 51.32 -6.25 -33.25
N SER A 66 52.06 -5.22 -32.81
CA SER A 66 52.26 -4.98 -31.39
C SER A 66 50.92 -4.53 -30.80
N SER A 67 50.22 -5.44 -30.15
CA SER A 67 49.19 -5.04 -29.20
C SER A 67 49.90 -4.44 -28.00
N ASP A 68 50.14 -3.13 -28.03
CA ASP A 68 50.64 -2.41 -26.87
C ASP A 68 49.55 -2.44 -25.79
N THR A 69 49.58 -3.50 -24.98
CA THR A 69 48.86 -3.58 -23.72
C THR A 69 49.53 -2.62 -22.73
N LEU A 70 49.18 -1.34 -22.81
CA LEU A 70 49.35 -0.45 -21.66
C LEU A 70 48.21 -0.74 -20.66
N PRO A 71 48.52 -0.88 -19.37
CA PRO A 71 47.51 -0.99 -18.32
C PRO A 71 46.92 0.41 -18.09
N GLY A 72 45.85 0.75 -18.82
CA GLY A 72 45.07 1.95 -18.56
C GLY A 72 44.19 1.76 -17.31
N GLU A 73 44.24 2.73 -16.41
CA GLU A 73 43.37 2.84 -15.23
C GLU A 73 41.89 2.78 -15.65
N PHE A 74 41.13 1.91 -14.98
CA PHE A 74 39.67 1.97 -15.03
C PHE A 74 39.25 3.14 -14.15
N GLU A 75 38.78 4.24 -14.74
CA GLU A 75 38.04 5.24 -13.97
C GLU A 75 36.67 4.64 -13.62
N GLU A 76 36.57 4.08 -12.42
CA GLU A 76 35.27 3.82 -11.80
C GLU A 76 34.62 5.17 -11.48
N VAL A 77 33.73 5.61 -12.35
CA VAL A 77 32.81 6.72 -12.03
C VAL A 77 31.94 6.25 -10.88
N SER A 78 31.91 7.03 -9.81
CA SER A 78 31.14 6.79 -8.60
C SER A 78 29.67 6.47 -8.93
N ASP A 79 29.28 5.21 -8.74
CA ASP A 79 27.89 4.75 -8.82
C ASP A 79 27.05 5.58 -7.84
N SER A 80 26.21 6.47 -8.36
CA SER A 80 25.06 6.94 -7.60
C SER A 80 24.08 5.76 -7.55
N THR A 81 23.62 5.39 -6.35
CA THR A 81 22.76 4.22 -6.13
C THR A 81 21.39 4.32 -6.80
N ASP A 82 21.09 5.46 -7.44
CA ASP A 82 19.76 5.84 -7.91
C ASP A 82 19.64 5.75 -9.45
N ASP A 83 20.73 5.49 -10.17
CA ASP A 83 20.69 5.38 -11.63
C ASP A 83 20.27 3.98 -12.09
N VAL A 84 19.04 3.90 -12.62
CA VAL A 84 18.45 2.69 -13.24
C VAL A 84 19.25 2.24 -14.47
N TRP A 85 20.00 3.14 -15.10
CA TRP A 85 20.83 2.88 -16.27
C TRP A 85 22.31 2.98 -15.91
N LYS A 86 23.00 1.84 -15.86
CA LYS A 86 24.44 1.82 -15.64
C LYS A 86 25.17 2.07 -16.96
N THR A 87 25.72 3.27 -17.11
CA THR A 87 26.60 3.58 -18.24
C THR A 87 28.02 3.21 -17.85
N ILE A 88 28.55 2.16 -18.46
CA ILE A 88 29.95 1.76 -18.26
C ILE A 88 30.76 2.46 -19.33
N HIS A 89 31.59 3.41 -18.92
CA HIS A 89 32.61 4.00 -19.79
C HIS A 89 33.76 2.99 -19.91
N LEU A 90 33.96 2.45 -21.11
CA LEU A 90 35.16 1.70 -21.41
C LEU A 90 36.33 2.69 -21.54
N GLY A 91 37.47 2.40 -20.94
CA GLY A 91 38.67 3.23 -21.05
C GLY A 91 39.03 3.51 -22.50
N GLY A 92 39.40 4.76 -22.79
CA GLY A 92 39.79 5.18 -24.13
C GLY A 92 40.93 4.32 -24.68
N VAL A 93 40.91 4.07 -26.00
CA VAL A 93 41.99 3.36 -26.69
C VAL A 93 42.66 4.35 -27.64
N ASP A 94 43.90 4.70 -27.34
CA ASP A 94 44.73 5.51 -28.23
C ASP A 94 45.33 4.62 -29.31
N ILE A 95 44.87 4.78 -30.54
CA ILE A 95 45.45 4.09 -31.69
C ILE A 95 46.31 5.09 -32.44
N VAL A 96 47.62 5.03 -32.20
CA VAL A 96 48.59 5.76 -33.00
C VAL A 96 48.73 5.04 -34.33
N ALA A 97 48.13 5.59 -35.38
CA ALA A 97 48.35 5.10 -36.74
C ALA A 97 49.79 5.43 -37.19
N ALA A 98 50.77 4.64 -36.72
CA ALA A 98 52.14 4.73 -37.16
C ALA A 98 52.24 4.18 -38.60
N ARG A 99 52.19 5.07 -39.59
CA ARG A 99 52.53 4.72 -40.96
C ARG A 99 54.05 4.74 -41.13
N THR A 100 54.64 3.61 -41.51
CA THR A 100 55.99 3.59 -42.12
C THR A 100 55.94 3.88 -43.62
N VAL A 101 54.79 3.67 -44.29
CA VAL A 101 54.60 4.05 -45.69
C VAL A 101 53.34 4.92 -45.84
N VAL A 102 53.57 6.22 -45.99
CA VAL A 102 52.52 7.19 -46.33
C VAL A 102 52.11 6.99 -47.79
N LYS A 103 51.03 6.24 -48.07
CA LYS A 103 50.25 6.44 -49.32
C LYS A 103 49.71 7.87 -49.22
N GLN A 104 50.40 8.85 -49.83
CA GLN A 104 50.08 10.28 -49.78
C GLN A 104 48.56 10.47 -49.73
N VAL A 105 48.06 11.04 -48.64
CA VAL A 105 46.71 11.59 -48.60
C VAL A 105 46.80 12.84 -49.46
N THR A 106 46.58 12.69 -50.77
CA THR A 106 46.62 13.84 -51.66
C THR A 106 45.47 14.76 -51.28
N MET A 107 45.78 15.93 -50.71
CA MET A 107 44.81 17.00 -50.57
C MET A 107 44.31 17.35 -51.98
N ARG A 108 43.07 16.98 -52.28
CA ARG A 108 42.30 17.61 -53.34
C ARG A 108 41.26 18.47 -52.64
N GLU A 109 41.28 19.78 -52.91
CA GLU A 109 40.24 20.72 -52.48
C GLU A 109 40.05 20.93 -50.96
N GLY A 110 41.01 20.55 -50.11
CA GLY A 110 40.98 20.85 -48.67
C GLY A 110 40.11 19.91 -47.82
N SER A 111 39.61 18.80 -48.38
CA SER A 111 38.87 17.76 -47.63
C SER A 111 39.68 16.47 -47.52
N VAL A 112 39.75 15.91 -46.30
CA VAL A 112 40.36 14.61 -46.02
C VAL A 112 39.27 13.61 -45.69
N ARG A 113 39.13 12.56 -46.49
CA ARG A 113 38.21 11.45 -46.23
C ARG A 113 38.95 10.37 -45.43
N LEU A 114 38.49 10.12 -44.21
CA LEU A 114 38.99 9.06 -43.35
C LEU A 114 38.03 7.87 -43.37
N GLU A 115 38.57 6.67 -43.56
CA GLU A 115 37.81 5.42 -43.52
C GLU A 115 38.48 4.47 -42.52
N PHE A 116 37.69 3.94 -41.59
CA PHE A 116 38.15 3.06 -40.52
C PHE A 116 37.19 1.88 -40.34
N ASN A 117 37.76 0.69 -40.14
CA ASN A 117 37.03 -0.52 -39.83
C ASN A 117 36.98 -0.71 -38.32
N ILE A 118 35.79 -0.64 -37.73
CA ILE A 118 35.60 -0.89 -36.29
C ILE A 118 35.26 -2.37 -36.10
N HIS A 119 36.11 -3.08 -35.36
CA HIS A 119 35.82 -4.43 -34.88
C HIS A 119 35.45 -4.38 -33.41
N VAL A 120 34.18 -4.63 -33.11
CA VAL A 120 33.69 -4.74 -31.73
C VAL A 120 33.62 -6.22 -31.35
N PRO A 121 34.32 -6.67 -30.29
CA PRO A 121 34.23 -8.03 -29.80
C PRO A 121 32.80 -8.45 -29.49
N SER A 122 32.46 -9.71 -29.77
CA SER A 122 31.15 -10.28 -29.45
C SER A 122 30.81 -10.25 -27.95
N LEU A 123 31.83 -10.20 -27.07
CA LEU A 123 31.64 -10.01 -25.63
C LEU A 123 31.00 -8.66 -25.28
N LEU A 124 31.28 -7.64 -26.10
CA LEU A 124 30.72 -6.30 -25.98
C LEU A 124 29.46 -6.11 -26.83
N ILE A 125 28.88 -7.18 -27.38
CA ILE A 125 27.64 -7.11 -28.16
C ILE A 125 26.65 -8.12 -27.58
N ASP A 126 25.54 -7.65 -27.02
CA ASP A 126 24.38 -8.51 -26.75
C ASP A 126 23.13 -7.89 -27.37
N SER A 127 22.17 -8.76 -27.61
CA SER A 127 20.82 -8.47 -28.09
C SER A 127 20.07 -7.43 -27.25
N CYS A 128 20.41 -7.30 -25.96
CA CYS A 128 19.63 -6.53 -24.98
C CYS A 128 20.16 -5.12 -24.70
N TRP A 129 21.35 -4.73 -25.18
CA TRP A 129 21.93 -3.41 -24.88
C TRP A 129 22.42 -2.70 -26.14
N ARG A 130 22.84 -1.45 -25.94
CA ARG A 130 23.31 -0.56 -26.99
C ARG A 130 24.71 -0.09 -26.63
N VAL A 131 25.64 -0.21 -27.57
CA VAL A 131 27.02 0.28 -27.46
C VAL A 131 27.12 1.56 -28.27
N THR A 132 27.64 2.62 -27.66
CA THR A 132 27.91 3.89 -28.33
C THR A 132 29.41 4.15 -28.29
N LEU A 133 30.04 4.14 -29.46
CA LEU A 133 31.46 4.42 -29.61
C LEU A 133 31.64 5.83 -30.17
N THR A 134 32.35 6.69 -29.47
CA THR A 134 32.66 8.05 -29.95
C THR A 134 34.16 8.11 -30.27
N PRO A 135 34.55 7.97 -31.54
CA PRO A 135 35.96 8.03 -31.89
C PRO A 135 36.47 9.46 -31.72
N MET A 136 37.69 9.61 -31.20
CA MET A 136 38.36 10.90 -31.01
C MET A 136 39.49 11.02 -32.01
N LEU A 137 39.52 12.10 -32.78
CA LEU A 137 40.62 12.43 -33.68
C LEU A 137 41.65 13.29 -32.96
N CYS A 138 42.79 12.71 -32.64
CA CYS A 138 43.90 13.41 -31.96
C CYS A 138 44.95 13.82 -33.01
N THR A 139 45.24 15.11 -33.12
CA THR A 139 46.38 15.65 -33.89
C THR A 139 47.52 15.95 -32.91
N SER A 140 48.77 16.01 -33.37
CA SER A 140 49.95 16.23 -32.52
C SER A 140 49.85 17.47 -31.63
N ASP A 141 49.11 18.49 -32.07
CA ASP A 141 49.13 19.83 -31.47
C ASP A 141 47.78 20.26 -30.86
N SER A 142 46.72 19.43 -30.94
CA SER A 142 45.37 19.81 -30.51
C SER A 142 44.71 18.78 -29.60
N SER A 143 43.91 19.25 -28.63
CA SER A 143 42.96 18.42 -27.89
C SER A 143 42.00 17.72 -28.85
N GLY A 144 41.76 16.42 -28.62
CA GLY A 144 41.08 15.55 -29.59
C GLY A 144 39.71 16.06 -30.04
N PHE A 145 39.43 15.95 -31.33
CA PHE A 145 38.14 16.31 -31.93
C PHE A 145 37.20 15.09 -31.95
N PRO A 146 36.00 15.15 -31.33
CA PRO A 146 35.06 14.03 -31.34
C PRO A 146 34.41 13.86 -32.71
N LEU A 147 34.54 12.67 -33.27
CA LEU A 147 33.82 12.27 -34.48
C LEU A 147 32.39 11.81 -34.14
N PRO A 148 31.47 11.77 -35.13
CA PRO A 148 30.13 11.28 -34.92
C PRO A 148 30.11 9.88 -34.28
N PRO A 149 29.26 9.65 -33.26
CA PRO A 149 29.25 8.39 -32.54
C PRO A 149 28.68 7.27 -33.41
N VAL A 150 29.32 6.11 -33.34
CA VAL A 150 28.86 4.87 -33.94
C VAL A 150 28.00 4.14 -32.90
N VAL A 151 26.73 3.97 -33.24
CA VAL A 151 25.75 3.35 -32.35
C VAL A 151 25.45 1.93 -32.84
N LEU A 152 25.78 0.94 -32.03
CA LEU A 152 25.45 -0.46 -32.26
C LEU A 152 24.32 -0.85 -31.29
N SER A 153 23.17 -1.25 -31.85
CA SER A 153 22.01 -1.66 -31.04
C SER A 153 21.72 -3.14 -31.22
N GLY A 154 21.49 -3.83 -30.11
CA GLY A 154 21.04 -5.22 -30.12
C GLY A 154 19.62 -5.36 -30.68
N SER A 155 19.30 -6.51 -31.27
CA SER A 155 18.01 -6.77 -31.93
C SER A 155 16.78 -6.64 -31.03
N SER A 156 16.93 -6.87 -29.73
CA SER A 156 15.84 -6.80 -28.75
C SER A 156 15.81 -5.52 -27.92
N PHE A 157 16.82 -4.66 -28.08
CA PHE A 157 16.99 -3.43 -27.30
C PHE A 157 15.77 -2.51 -27.40
N THR A 158 15.29 -2.23 -28.61
CA THR A 158 14.14 -1.35 -28.86
C THR A 158 12.88 -1.87 -28.16
N ARG A 159 12.62 -3.18 -28.24
CA ARG A 159 11.45 -3.81 -27.61
C ARG A 159 11.51 -3.69 -26.08
N MET A 160 12.69 -3.89 -25.50
CA MET A 160 12.87 -3.75 -24.05
C MET A 160 12.68 -2.29 -23.62
N GLN A 161 13.27 -1.36 -24.36
CA GLN A 161 13.12 0.08 -24.13
C GLN A 161 11.64 0.53 -24.18
N GLU A 162 10.87 0.04 -25.16
CA GLU A 162 9.43 0.32 -25.26
C GLU A 162 8.64 -0.25 -24.07
N ALA A 163 8.98 -1.46 -23.63
CA ALA A 163 8.34 -2.09 -22.47
C ALA A 163 8.61 -1.30 -21.18
N ASP A 164 9.85 -0.85 -20.98
CA ASP A 164 10.24 -0.05 -19.82
C ASP A 164 9.56 1.33 -19.84
N TYR A 165 9.49 1.99 -21.00
CA TYR A 165 8.74 3.24 -21.12
C TYR A 165 7.24 3.05 -20.87
N LYS A 166 6.67 1.92 -21.29
CA LYS A 166 5.28 1.60 -20.98
C LYS A 166 5.07 1.40 -19.47
N ALA A 167 5.97 0.67 -18.79
CA ALA A 167 5.92 0.48 -17.35
C ALA A 167 6.05 1.81 -16.59
N TYR A 168 6.98 2.67 -17.02
CA TYR A 168 7.16 4.00 -16.45
C TYR A 168 5.92 4.88 -16.62
N ARG A 169 5.28 4.87 -17.80
CA ARG A 169 4.00 5.57 -18.01
C ARG A 169 2.88 5.05 -17.12
N LEU A 170 2.79 3.74 -16.93
CA LEU A 170 1.82 3.16 -16.00
C LEU A 170 2.07 3.59 -14.56
N PHE A 171 3.34 3.67 -14.15
CA PHE A 171 3.72 4.19 -12.84
C PHE A 171 3.31 5.65 -12.68
N LEU A 172 3.66 6.52 -13.63
CA LEU A 172 3.26 7.94 -13.59
C LEU A 172 1.74 8.12 -13.52
N ASN A 173 0.99 7.32 -14.27
CA ASN A 173 -0.48 7.33 -14.22
C ASN A 173 -1.05 6.78 -12.90
N GLY A 174 -0.28 5.95 -12.18
CA GLY A 174 -0.64 5.42 -10.87
C GLY A 174 -0.33 6.37 -9.71
N ILE A 175 0.42 7.44 -9.95
CA ILE A 175 0.67 8.47 -8.93
C ILE A 175 -0.64 9.25 -8.74
N VAL A 176 -1.20 9.12 -7.55
CA VAL A 176 -2.42 9.82 -7.15
C VAL A 176 -2.03 11.13 -6.47
N ASP A 177 -2.65 12.24 -6.89
CA ASP A 177 -2.47 13.53 -6.21
C ASP A 177 -2.91 13.45 -4.74
N PRO A 178 -2.22 14.12 -3.81
CA PRO A 178 -2.58 14.10 -2.39
C PRO A 178 -4.04 14.51 -2.13
N SER A 179 -4.58 15.42 -2.93
CA SER A 179 -5.97 15.88 -2.85
C SER A 179 -6.99 14.80 -3.27
N ALA A 180 -6.60 13.88 -4.15
CA ALA A 180 -7.44 12.81 -4.66
C ALA A 180 -7.33 11.51 -3.85
N TYR A 181 -6.40 11.43 -2.88
CA TYR A 181 -6.11 10.23 -2.09
C TYR A 181 -7.36 9.64 -1.44
N ASP A 182 -8.15 10.47 -0.75
CA ASP A 182 -9.40 10.07 -0.10
C ASP A 182 -10.42 9.47 -1.08
N SER A 183 -10.46 9.94 -2.33
CA SER A 183 -11.43 9.47 -3.31
C SER A 183 -11.09 8.10 -3.87
N VAL A 184 -9.79 7.78 -3.99
CA VAL A 184 -9.30 6.52 -4.56
C VAL A 184 -9.26 5.42 -3.51
N TYR A 185 -8.80 5.74 -2.30
CA TYR A 185 -8.50 4.73 -1.28
C TYR A 185 -9.56 4.57 -0.19
N LEU A 186 -10.42 5.57 0.02
CA LEU A 186 -11.36 5.57 1.14
C LEU A 186 -12.79 5.27 0.68
N ASP A 187 -13.30 4.10 1.07
CA ASP A 187 -14.71 3.73 0.85
C ASP A 187 -15.63 4.47 1.83
N ARG A 188 -15.92 5.74 1.51
CA ARG A 188 -16.82 6.60 2.29
C ARG A 188 -18.20 5.98 2.48
N LYS A 189 -18.70 5.25 1.48
CA LYS A 189 -20.04 4.65 1.52
C LYS A 189 -20.07 3.47 2.49
N GLY A 190 -19.07 2.60 2.43
CA GLY A 190 -18.89 1.49 3.37
C GLY A 190 -18.76 1.98 4.82
N ILE A 191 -17.90 2.97 5.05
CA ILE A 191 -17.69 3.57 6.38
C ILE A 191 -18.99 4.18 6.92
N ASN A 192 -19.70 4.99 6.12
CA ASN A 192 -20.95 5.60 6.55
C ASN A 192 -22.03 4.56 6.87
N LYS A 193 -22.10 3.49 6.08
CA LYS A 193 -23.03 2.37 6.32
C LYS A 193 -22.72 1.66 7.63
N ASP A 194 -21.43 1.44 7.92
CA ASP A 194 -20.96 0.80 9.13
C ASP A 194 -21.20 1.69 10.38
N ILE A 195 -20.92 2.99 10.29
CA ILE A 195 -21.27 3.97 11.32
C ILE A 195 -22.77 3.94 11.62
N ALA A 196 -23.62 4.02 10.58
CA ALA A 196 -25.07 3.99 10.74
C ALA A 196 -25.56 2.67 11.36
N CYS A 197 -24.95 1.54 10.98
CA CYS A 197 -25.26 0.23 11.54
C CYS A 197 -24.95 0.18 13.05
N ARG A 198 -23.77 0.67 13.47
CA ARG A 198 -23.40 0.72 14.89
C ARG A 198 -24.29 1.66 15.68
N GLN A 199 -24.56 2.86 15.15
CA GLN A 199 -25.45 3.82 15.80
C GLN A 199 -26.84 3.23 16.04
N ARG A 200 -27.42 2.58 15.02
CA ARG A 200 -28.73 1.92 15.15
C ARG A 200 -28.71 0.84 16.23
N PHE A 201 -27.69 0.00 16.27
CA PHE A 201 -27.54 -1.03 17.30
C PHE A 201 -27.56 -0.43 18.72
N PHE A 202 -26.79 0.63 18.95
CA PHE A 202 -26.76 1.29 20.27
C PHE A 202 -28.07 2.01 20.61
N TYR A 203 -28.73 2.63 19.63
CA TYR A 203 -30.04 3.26 19.85
C TYR A 203 -31.13 2.24 20.20
N GLU A 204 -31.12 1.06 19.57
CA GLU A 204 -32.05 -0.02 19.93
C GLU A 204 -31.80 -0.53 21.35
N LEU A 205 -30.53 -0.69 21.75
CA LEU A 205 -30.18 -1.09 23.11
C LEU A 205 -30.68 -0.07 24.14
N TYR A 206 -30.41 1.21 23.89
CA TYR A 206 -30.86 2.31 24.74
C TYR A 206 -32.40 2.39 24.81
N GLY A 207 -33.07 2.23 23.67
CA GLY A 207 -34.54 2.21 23.61
C GLY A 207 -35.16 1.13 24.50
N LYS A 208 -34.61 -0.09 24.44
CA LYS A 208 -35.06 -1.21 25.30
C LYS A 208 -34.89 -0.90 26.79
N GLU A 209 -33.77 -0.29 27.17
CA GLU A 209 -33.52 0.03 28.58
C GLU A 209 -34.43 1.15 29.08
N ARG A 210 -34.63 2.19 28.26
CA ARG A 210 -35.62 3.24 28.53
C ARG A 210 -37.02 2.67 28.71
N ASP A 211 -37.44 1.76 27.84
CA ASP A 211 -38.76 1.14 27.90
C ASP A 211 -38.95 0.30 29.18
N ARG A 212 -37.90 -0.39 29.63
CA ARG A 212 -37.91 -1.10 30.92
C ARG A 212 -38.10 -0.15 32.10
N GLN A 213 -37.38 0.97 32.12
CA GLN A 213 -37.52 1.97 33.18
C GLN A 213 -38.94 2.55 33.20
N LEU A 214 -39.47 2.94 32.05
CA LEU A 214 -40.84 3.46 31.94
C LEU A 214 -41.89 2.42 32.36
N ALA A 215 -41.70 1.15 31.99
CA ALA A 215 -42.59 0.08 32.41
C ALA A 215 -42.58 -0.12 33.93
N TYR A 216 -41.40 -0.04 34.56
CA TYR A 216 -41.25 -0.12 36.01
C TYR A 216 -41.91 1.06 36.72
N GLU A 217 -41.71 2.29 36.23
CA GLU A 217 -42.38 3.48 36.79
C GLU A 217 -43.90 3.40 36.66
N LYS A 218 -44.39 2.94 35.52
CA LYS A 218 -45.83 2.72 35.29
C LYS A 218 -46.38 1.68 36.26
N TRP A 219 -45.69 0.56 36.42
CA TRP A 219 -46.09 -0.47 37.39
C TRP A 219 -46.11 0.09 38.81
N LYS A 220 -45.08 0.83 39.22
CA LYS A 220 -44.99 1.46 40.54
C LYS A 220 -46.18 2.39 40.80
N ARG A 221 -46.57 3.20 39.80
CA ARG A 221 -47.74 4.09 39.89
C ARG A 221 -49.03 3.30 40.07
N LEU A 222 -49.27 2.28 39.25
CA LEU A 222 -50.47 1.44 39.34
C LEU A 222 -50.55 0.65 40.65
N ALA A 223 -49.41 0.16 41.15
CA ALA A 223 -49.34 -0.53 42.43
C ALA A 223 -49.67 0.42 43.59
N LEU A 224 -49.12 1.64 43.56
CA LEU A 224 -49.41 2.68 44.53
C LEU A 224 -50.89 3.10 44.49
N GLU A 225 -51.46 3.32 43.31
CA GLU A 225 -52.88 3.63 43.14
C GLU A 225 -53.77 2.53 43.73
N ARG A 226 -53.45 1.25 43.47
CA ARG A 226 -54.18 0.12 44.03
C ARG A 226 -54.10 0.08 45.55
N GLN A 227 -52.90 0.29 46.11
CA GLN A 227 -52.72 0.33 47.56
C GLN A 227 -53.47 1.50 48.18
N ASN A 228 -53.40 2.68 47.57
CA ASN A 228 -54.13 3.87 48.01
C ASN A 228 -55.64 3.66 47.95
N PHE A 229 -56.16 3.00 46.92
CA PHE A 229 -57.57 2.63 46.83
C PHE A 229 -58.01 1.71 47.98
N TRP A 230 -57.22 0.69 48.31
CA TRP A 230 -57.51 -0.19 49.45
C TRP A 230 -57.40 0.54 50.79
N ASN A 231 -56.38 1.38 50.95
CA ASN A 231 -56.17 2.17 52.16
C ASN A 231 -57.33 3.15 52.41
N THR A 232 -57.73 3.89 51.38
CA THR A 232 -58.86 4.84 51.45
C THR A 232 -60.17 4.14 51.76
N ARG A 233 -60.44 2.99 51.11
CA ARG A 233 -61.63 2.18 51.41
C ARG A 233 -61.64 1.65 52.85
N THR A 234 -60.49 1.18 53.34
CA THR A 234 -60.34 0.68 54.71
C THR A 234 -60.53 1.81 55.73
N GLN A 235 -59.96 2.99 55.46
CA GLN A 235 -60.15 4.19 56.29
C GLN A 235 -61.61 4.65 56.30
N ALA A 236 -62.29 4.65 55.15
CA ALA A 236 -63.71 4.98 55.06
C ALA A 236 -64.58 3.98 55.87
N ASN A 237 -64.29 2.68 55.79
CA ASN A 237 -64.97 1.66 56.59
C ASN A 237 -64.73 1.86 58.10
N ARG A 238 -63.50 2.20 58.50
CA ARG A 238 -63.16 2.52 59.88
C ARG A 238 -63.89 3.77 60.37
N ALA A 239 -63.93 4.83 59.57
CA ALA A 239 -64.64 6.06 59.90
C ALA A 239 -66.15 5.81 60.05
N THR A 240 -66.77 5.09 59.11
CA THR A 240 -68.21 4.76 59.17
C THR A 240 -68.56 3.90 60.39
N LEU A 241 -67.74 2.90 60.72
CA LEU A 241 -67.89 2.10 61.94
C LEU A 241 -67.78 2.97 63.19
N ARG A 242 -66.77 3.87 63.23
CA ARG A 242 -66.57 4.79 64.35
C ARG A 242 -67.76 5.71 64.54
N HIS A 243 -68.25 6.35 63.48
CA HIS A 243 -69.45 7.20 63.52
C HIS A 243 -70.71 6.43 63.95
N ARG A 244 -70.87 5.19 63.50
CA ARG A 244 -72.00 4.33 63.89
C ARG A 244 -71.97 4.00 65.39
N LEU A 245 -70.81 3.63 65.93
CA LEU A 245 -70.64 3.34 67.35
C LEU A 245 -70.78 4.60 68.20
N GLU A 246 -70.25 5.73 67.72
CA GLU A 246 -70.38 7.03 68.37
C GLU A 246 -71.85 7.45 68.51
N ARG A 247 -72.63 7.32 67.44
CA ARG A 247 -74.07 7.61 67.45
C ARG A 247 -74.80 6.76 68.48
N LYS A 248 -74.54 5.45 68.50
CA LYS A 248 -75.11 4.53 69.50
C LYS A 248 -74.72 4.89 70.92
N ARG A 249 -73.45 5.28 71.13
CA ARG A 249 -72.96 5.74 72.45
C ARG A 249 -73.72 6.98 72.90
N ILE A 250 -73.90 7.97 72.01
CA ILE A 250 -74.64 9.21 72.30
C ILE A 250 -76.10 8.90 72.63
N GLU A 251 -76.77 8.05 71.83
CA GLU A 251 -78.14 7.61 72.10
C GLU A 251 -78.25 6.92 73.47
N GLU A 252 -77.30 6.04 73.81
CA GLU A 252 -77.28 5.35 75.10
C GLU A 252 -76.98 6.30 76.27
N SER A 253 -76.06 7.25 76.09
CA SER A 253 -75.76 8.24 77.13
C SER A 253 -76.97 9.13 77.42
N VAL A 254 -77.70 9.56 76.39
CA VAL A 254 -78.94 10.34 76.56
C VAL A 254 -80.00 9.51 77.27
N ARG A 255 -80.20 8.24 76.88
CA ARG A 255 -81.14 7.34 77.57
C ARG A 255 -80.80 7.13 79.04
N ARG A 256 -79.52 6.92 79.38
CA ARG A 256 -79.08 6.75 80.77
C ARG A 256 -79.25 8.02 81.58
N TYR A 257 -78.90 9.17 81.01
CA TYR A 257 -79.07 10.48 81.64
C TYR A 257 -80.55 10.74 81.99
N VAL A 258 -81.46 10.54 81.03
CA VAL A 258 -82.91 10.69 81.25
C VAL A 258 -83.44 9.73 82.32
N ALA A 259 -82.87 8.53 82.42
CA ALA A 259 -83.22 7.53 83.43
C ALA A 259 -82.51 7.72 84.79
N GLY A 260 -81.75 8.81 84.99
CA GLY A 260 -81.00 9.07 86.23
C GLY A 260 -79.84 8.11 86.50
N ARG A 261 -79.33 7.41 85.47
CA ARG A 261 -78.21 6.45 85.58
C ARG A 261 -76.88 7.09 85.18
N ASP A 262 -75.80 6.59 85.78
CA ASP A 262 -74.44 7.04 85.48
C ASP A 262 -74.03 6.73 84.02
N THR A 263 -73.27 7.67 83.44
CA THR A 263 -72.75 7.65 82.07
C THR A 263 -71.22 7.46 82.01
N LEU A 264 -70.54 7.50 83.16
CA LEU A 264 -69.10 7.30 83.24
C LEU A 264 -68.69 5.92 82.67
N GLY A 265 -67.59 5.89 81.93
CA GLY A 265 -67.04 4.67 81.33
C GLY A 265 -67.73 4.19 80.03
N LEU A 266 -68.85 4.78 79.61
CA LEU A 266 -69.49 4.46 78.33
C LEU A 266 -68.53 4.66 77.14
N TRP A 267 -67.76 5.75 77.14
CA TRP A 267 -66.77 6.03 76.11
C TRP A 267 -65.75 4.89 75.98
N ALA A 268 -65.13 4.47 77.09
CA ALA A 268 -64.14 3.40 77.12
C ALA A 268 -64.71 2.03 76.72
N SER A 269 -66.00 1.79 76.93
CA SER A 269 -66.68 0.56 76.49
C SER A 269 -66.85 0.54 74.96
N TYR A 270 -67.33 1.64 74.37
CA TYR A 270 -67.52 1.75 72.93
C TYR A 270 -66.21 1.88 72.14
N ASP A 271 -65.18 2.49 72.72
CA ASP A 271 -63.85 2.56 72.14
C ASP A 271 -63.19 1.17 72.08
N ARG A 272 -63.26 0.40 73.18
CA ARG A 272 -62.87 -1.03 73.18
C ARG A 272 -63.66 -1.84 72.16
N LYS A 273 -64.95 -1.56 72.01
CA LYS A 273 -65.79 -2.23 71.00
C LYS A 273 -65.34 -1.91 69.58
N TYR A 274 -65.01 -0.64 69.29
CA TYR A 274 -64.44 -0.22 68.02
C TYR A 274 -63.14 -0.98 67.73
N HIS A 275 -62.17 -0.94 68.64
CA HIS A 275 -60.88 -1.62 68.48
C HIS A 275 -60.98 -3.14 68.33
N ARG A 276 -62.02 -3.77 68.89
CA ARG A 276 -62.28 -5.21 68.69
C ARG A 276 -62.82 -5.53 67.29
N THR A 277 -63.53 -4.59 66.67
CA THR A 277 -64.19 -4.78 65.37
C THR A 277 -63.44 -4.18 64.17
N ALA A 278 -62.53 -3.23 64.41
CA ALA A 278 -61.80 -2.46 63.40
C ALA A 278 -60.47 -3.10 63.01
#